data_AF-A0AAV6CVE4-F1
#
_entry.id   AF-A0AAV6CVE4-F1
#
_cell.length_a   1.000
_cell.length_b   1.000
_cell.length_c   1.000
_cell.angle_alpha   90.00
_cell.angle_beta   90.00
_cell.angle_gamma   90.00
#
_symmetry.space_group_name_H-M   'P 1'
#
loop_
_entity.id
_entity.type
_entity.pdbx_description
1 polymer ?
#
loop_
_entity_poly.entity_id
_entity_poly.type
_entity_poly.pdbx_seq_one_letter_code
_entity_poly.pdbx_strand_id
1 'polypeptide(L)' 'SVVLGQAYMPRNVGMASGLIVGFAIGAGGIGATALGWIADHWGLSSALWISALTPVLGCLLALTLPEPRAR' A
#
# COMPACT_ATOMS: atom_id res chain seq x y z
N SER A 1 8.78 -8.83 -0.03
CA SER A 1 8.70 -7.82 -1.10
C SER A 1 8.98 -8.49 -2.44
N VAL A 2 8.05 -8.38 -3.41
CA VAL A 2 8.04 -8.91 -4.80
C VAL A 2 8.72 -10.27 -5.05
N VAL A 3 10.03 -10.38 -4.83
CA VAL A 3 10.82 -11.62 -4.82
C VAL A 3 10.16 -12.73 -3.98
N LEU A 4 9.59 -12.41 -2.81
CA LEU A 4 8.89 -13.41 -1.99
C LEU A 4 7.62 -13.95 -2.67
N GLY A 5 6.83 -13.07 -3.31
CA GLY A 5 5.64 -13.48 -4.08
C GLY A 5 6.00 -14.23 -5.36
N GLN A 6 7.13 -13.87 -5.98
CA GLN A 6 7.70 -14.62 -7.09
C GLN A 6 8.20 -16.01 -6.68
N ALA A 7 8.69 -16.18 -5.43
CA ALA A 7 9.04 -17.47 -4.87
C ALA A 7 7.81 -18.37 -4.58
N TYR A 8 6.64 -17.79 -4.25
CA TYR A 8 5.38 -18.53 -4.08
C TYR A 8 4.71 -18.94 -5.41
N MET A 9 4.98 -18.24 -6.52
CA MET A 9 4.45 -18.56 -7.85
C MET A 9 5.55 -18.56 -8.94
N PRO A 10 6.50 -19.51 -8.89
CA PRO A 10 7.68 -19.53 -9.76
C PRO A 10 7.37 -19.70 -11.26
N ARG A 11 6.19 -20.25 -11.60
CA ARG A 11 5.74 -20.42 -13.00
C ARG A 11 5.13 -19.15 -13.61
N ASN A 12 4.62 -18.24 -12.79
CA ASN A 12 3.85 -17.06 -13.21
C ASN A 12 4.39 -15.78 -12.54
N VAL A 13 5.72 -15.62 -12.53
CA VAL A 13 6.41 -14.46 -11.95
C VAL A 13 5.90 -13.11 -12.48
N GLY A 14 5.48 -13.05 -13.75
CA GLY A 14 4.85 -11.87 -14.35
C GLY A 14 3.50 -11.52 -13.73
N MET A 15 2.66 -12.52 -13.44
CA MET A 15 1.33 -12.30 -12.84
C MET A 15 1.45 -11.88 -11.36
N ALA A 16 2.38 -12.48 -10.62
CA ALA A 16 2.67 -12.11 -9.23
C ALA A 16 3.20 -10.67 -9.13
N SER A 17 4.14 -10.28 -9.99
CA SER A 17 4.65 -8.91 -10.04
C SER A 17 3.56 -7.93 -10.46
N GLY A 18 2.78 -8.27 -11.50
CA GLY A 18 1.68 -7.46 -12.00
C GLY A 18 0.59 -7.21 -10.95
N LEU A 19 0.22 -8.21 -10.16
CA LEU A 19 -0.75 -8.05 -9.07
C LEU A 19 -0.22 -7.16 -7.95
N ILE A 20 1.03 -7.34 -7.53
CA ILE A 20 1.61 -6.53 -6.45
C ILE A 20 1.73 -5.06 -6.88
N VAL A 21 2.27 -4.82 -8.07
CA VAL A 21 2.45 -3.46 -8.60
C VAL A 21 1.10 -2.83 -8.91
N GLY A 22 0.20 -3.56 -9.56
CA GLY A 22 -1.14 -3.10 -9.90
C GLY A 22 -1.97 -2.76 -8.65
N PHE A 23 -1.88 -3.58 -7.61
CA PHE A 23 -2.54 -3.31 -6.34
C PHE A 23 -1.93 -2.12 -5.61
N ALA A 24 -0.60 -2.00 -5.57
CA ALA A 24 0.08 -0.87 -4.95
C ALA A 24 -0.28 0.46 -5.63
N ILE A 25 -0.26 0.50 -6.97
CA ILE A 25 -0.61 1.70 -7.74
C ILE A 25 -2.12 1.99 -7.64
N GLY A 26 -2.98 0.98 -7.74
CA GLY A 26 -4.43 1.14 -7.66
C GLY A 26 -4.87 1.66 -6.29
N ALA A 27 -4.40 1.03 -5.21
CA ALA A 27 -4.68 1.48 -3.83
C ALA A 27 -4.10 2.88 -3.57
N GLY A 28 -2.88 3.15 -4.06
CA GLY A 28 -2.25 4.47 -3.94
C GLY A 28 -3.01 5.56 -4.71
N GLY A 29 -3.49 5.27 -5.92
CA GLY A 29 -4.27 6.20 -6.74
C GLY A 29 -5.63 6.53 -6.13
N ILE A 30 -6.36 5.52 -5.64
CA ILE A 30 -7.63 5.73 -4.92
C ILE A 30 -7.39 6.57 -3.66
N GLY A 31 -6.34 6.26 -2.90
CA GLY A 31 -5.93 7.02 -1.72
C GLY A 31 -5.62 8.48 -2.06
N ALA A 32 -4.80 8.73 -3.09
CA ALA A 32 -4.45 10.08 -3.53
C ALA A 32 -5.67 10.88 -3.99
N THR A 33 -6.61 10.26 -4.70
CA THR A 33 -7.84 10.92 -5.18
C THR A 33 -8.75 11.28 -4.01
N ALA A 34 -8.92 10.38 -3.05
CA ALA A 34 -9.70 10.65 -1.83
C ALA A 34 -9.06 11.75 -0.96
N LEU A 35 -7.73 11.72 -0.80
CA LEU A 35 -6.98 12.75 -0.07
C LEU A 35 -7.07 14.11 -0.75
N GLY A 36 -7.01 14.14 -2.09
CA GLY A 36 -7.19 15.36 -2.89
C GLY A 36 -8.58 15.96 -2.71
N TRP A 37 -9.63 15.12 -2.74
CA TRP A 37 -11.00 15.59 -2.50
C TRP A 37 -11.20 16.19 -1.09
N ILE A 38 -10.56 15.59 -0.08
CA ILE A 38 -10.53 16.13 1.29
C ILE A 38 -9.73 17.44 1.34
N ALA A 39 -8.61 17.53 0.61
CA ALA A 39 -7.80 18.75 0.51
C ALA A 39 -8.61 19.93 -0.05
N ASP A 40 -9.44 19.68 -1.06
CA ASP A 40 -10.23 20.71 -1.72
C ASP A 40 -11.37 21.23 -0.84
N HIS A 41 -11.95 20.39 0.03
CA HIS A 41 -13.05 20.78 0.92
C HIS A 41 -12.60 21.33 2.28
N TRP A 42 -11.55 20.75 2.87
CA TRP A 42 -11.10 21.04 4.24
C TRP A 42 -9.79 21.83 4.29
N GLY A 43 -9.14 22.01 3.14
CA GLY A 43 -7.87 22.70 2.99
C GLY A 43 -6.67 21.74 2.92
N LEU A 44 -5.58 22.23 2.32
CA LEU A 44 -4.34 21.47 2.10
C LEU A 44 -3.72 20.92 3.41
N SER A 45 -3.87 21.66 4.51
CA SER A 45 -3.35 21.27 5.83
C SER A 45 -3.91 19.93 6.32
N SER A 46 -5.22 19.69 6.12
CA SER A 46 -5.87 18.42 6.48
C SER A 46 -5.33 17.25 5.66
N ALA A 47 -5.18 17.43 4.35
CA ALA A 47 -4.66 16.37 3.48
C ALA A 47 -3.21 16.01 3.81
N LEU A 48 -2.37 17.01 4.15
CA LEU A 48 -1.00 16.78 4.60
C LEU A 48 -0.96 16.01 5.93
N TRP A 49 -1.79 16.35 6.90
CA TRP A 49 -1.89 15.60 8.15
C TRP A 49 -2.36 14.15 7.93
N ILE A 50 -3.33 13.90 7.05
CA ILE A 50 -3.81 12.54 6.75
C ILE A 50 -2.74 11.74 5.99
N SER A 51 -2.02 12.37 5.06
CA SER A 51 -0.91 11.73 4.35
C SER A 51 0.25 11.38 5.30
N ALA A 52 0.49 12.22 6.32
CA ALA A 52 1.44 11.93 7.40
C ALA A 52 0.96 10.80 8.34
N LEU A 53 -0.36 10.63 8.53
CA LEU A 53 -0.94 9.59 9.38
C LEU A 53 -1.08 8.24 8.65
N THR A 54 -1.16 8.24 7.33
CA THR A 54 -1.22 7.05 6.47
C THR A 54 -0.09 6.03 6.74
N PRO A 55 1.20 6.41 6.81
CA PRO A 55 2.27 5.48 7.17
C PRO A 55 2.17 4.98 8.61
N VAL A 56 1.56 5.73 9.53
CA VAL A 56 1.31 5.25 10.91
C VAL A 56 0.27 4.14 10.91
N LEU A 57 -0.82 4.29 10.16
CA LEU A 57 -1.80 3.22 9.95
C LEU A 57 -1.17 2.00 9.24
N GLY A 58 -0.34 2.24 8.23
CA GLY A 58 0.44 1.20 7.57
C GLY A 58 1.37 0.46 8.54
N CYS A 59 2.00 1.17 9.47
CA CYS A 59 2.86 0.60 10.50
C CYS A 59 2.06 -0.23 11.51
N LEU A 60 0.90 0.27 11.97
CA LEU A 60 0.01 -0.49 12.85
C LEU A 60 -0.48 -1.79 12.21
N LEU A 61 -0.87 -1.73 10.93
CA LEU A 61 -1.24 -2.93 10.18
C LEU A 61 -0.05 -3.87 9.97
N ALA A 62 1.15 -3.32 9.72
CA ALA A 62 2.39 -4.10 9.62
C ALA A 62 2.75 -4.80 10.93
N LEU A 63 2.43 -4.24 12.09
CA LEU A 63 2.62 -4.87 13.39
C LEU A 63 1.63 -6.03 13.65
N THR A 64 0.45 -5.99 13.03
CA THR A 64 -0.51 -7.10 13.08
C THR A 64 -0.16 -8.25 12.12
N LEU A 65 0.80 -8.05 11.21
CA LEU A 65 1.27 -9.10 10.33
C LEU A 65 2.15 -10.07 11.13
N PRO A 66 1.74 -11.35 11.26
CA PRO A 66 2.54 -12.35 11.96
C PRO A 66 3.84 -12.60 11.21
N GLU A 67 4.93 -12.74 11.95
CA GLU A 67 6.28 -12.94 11.40
C GLU A 67 6.28 -14.06 10.36
N PRO A 68 6.82 -13.83 9.16
CA PRO A 68 7.07 -14.90 8.20
C PRO A 68 8.02 -15.89 8.86
N ARG A 69 7.49 -17.06 9.25
CA ARG A 69 8.27 -18.17 9.75
C ARG A 69 9.18 -18.63 8.61
N ALA A 70 10.40 -18.11 8.59
CA ALA A 70 11.46 -18.57 7.71
C ALA A 70 11.71 -20.05 8.04
N ARG A 71 11.30 -20.93 7.13
CA ARG A 71 11.66 -22.35 7.14
C ARG A 71 12.13 -22.73 5.75
#